data_AF-A0A8J7MIS5-F1
#
_entry.id   AF-A0A8J7MIS5-F1
#
_cell.length_a   1.000
_cell.length_b   1.000
_cell.length_c   1.000
_cell.angle_alpha   90.00
_cell.angle_beta   90.00
_cell.angle_gamma   90.00
#
_symmetry.space_group_name_H-M   'P 1'
#
loop_
_entity.id
_entity.type
_entity.pdbx_description
1 polymer ?
#
loop_
_entity_poly.entity_id
_entity_poly.type
_entity_poly.pdbx_seq_one_letter_code
_entity_poly.pdbx_strand_id
1 'polypeptide(L)'
;MKQLLTLFILCFVAMNIQAQLSNGLVAHYPFSGDATDAIGTVDGTVSNATLTTDRFGTANSAYSFTSTGSNRSFIDFGNNFNG
;
A
#
# COMPACT_ATOMS: atom_id res chain seq x y z
N MET A 1 3.34 5.42 45.01
CA MET A 1 4.20 4.57 44.16
C MET A 1 3.42 3.59 43.28
N LYS A 2 2.36 2.93 43.78
CA LYS A 2 1.55 1.98 42.99
C LYS A 2 0.86 2.61 41.76
N GLN A 3 0.25 3.80 41.93
CA GLN A 3 -0.43 4.53 40.85
C GLN A 3 0.51 4.95 39.70
N LEU A 4 1.76 5.31 40.02
CA LEU A 4 2.78 5.69 39.04
C LEU A 4 3.26 4.46 38.25
N LEU A 5 3.39 3.31 38.92
CA LEU A 5 3.72 2.04 38.28
C LEU A 5 2.60 1.58 37.34
N THR A 6 1.33 1.71 37.75
CA THR A 6 0.17 1.39 36.91
C THR A 6 0.13 2.24 35.64
N LEU A 7 0.39 3.55 35.75
CA LEU A 7 0.42 4.46 34.60
C LEU A 7 1.57 4.12 33.63
N PHE A 8 2.74 3.77 34.16
CA PHE A 8 3.89 3.39 33.35
C PHE A 8 3.62 2.10 32.54
N ILE A 9 2.99 1.10 33.16
CA ILE A 9 2.57 -0.14 32.48
C ILE A 9 1.50 0.15 31.42
N LEU A 10 0.53 1.02 31.71
CA LEU A 10 -0.52 1.40 30.77
C LEU A 10 0.06 2.08 29.52
N CYS A 11 1.02 2.99 29.68
CA CYS A 11 1.72 3.65 28.57
C CYS A 11 2.54 2.65 27.74
N PHE A 12 3.20 1.67 28.37
CA PHE A 12 3.98 0.65 27.67
C PHE A 12 3.09 -0.31 26.85
N VAL A 13 1.91 -0.66 27.37
CA VAL A 13 0.93 -1.50 26.64
C VAL A 13 0.29 -0.74 25.48
N ALA A 14 0.01 0.56 25.63
CA ALA A 14 -0.57 1.39 24.57
C ALA A 14 0.34 1.57 23.34
N MET A 15 1.66 1.36 23.47
CA MET A 15 2.62 1.45 22.37
C MET A 15 2.63 0.21 21.45
N ASN A 16 1.94 -0.88 21.81
CA ASN A 16 1.97 -2.15 21.07
C ASN A 16 0.68 -2.42 20.28
N ILE A 17 -0.01 -1.38 19.81
CA ILE A 17 -1.16 -1.54 18.92
C ILE A 17 -0.66 -1.52 17.47
N GLN A 18 -0.13 -2.64 17.00
CA GLN A 18 0.11 -2.85 15.58
C GLN A 18 -1.14 -3.51 14.99
N ALA A 19 -1.85 -2.80 14.11
CA ALA A 19 -2.89 -3.45 13.29
C ALA A 19 -2.23 -4.60 12.52
N GLN A 20 -2.70 -5.83 12.71
CA GLN A 20 -2.09 -7.01 12.12
C GLN A 20 -2.47 -7.10 10.62
N LEU A 21 -1.91 -6.22 9.81
CA LEU A 21 -2.12 -6.18 8.35
C LEU A 21 -1.48 -7.38 7.63
N SER A 22 -0.56 -8.09 8.27
CA SER A 22 0.20 -9.19 7.64
C SER A 22 -0.56 -10.51 7.55
N ASN A 23 -1.56 -10.75 8.42
CA ASN A 23 -2.32 -11.99 8.38
C ASN A 23 -3.33 -11.94 7.24
N GLY A 24 -3.01 -12.61 6.13
CA GLY A 24 -3.86 -12.64 4.94
C GLY A 24 -3.54 -11.54 3.92
N LEU A 25 -2.39 -10.88 4.03
CA LEU A 25 -1.92 -9.97 2.98
C LEU A 25 -1.49 -10.79 1.75
N VAL A 26 -2.17 -10.56 0.62
CA VAL A 26 -1.95 -11.33 -0.62
C VAL A 26 -1.01 -10.61 -1.61
N ALA A 27 -0.98 -9.26 -1.57
CA ALA A 27 -0.08 -8.43 -2.38
C ALA A 27 0.06 -7.03 -1.76
N HIS A 28 1.15 -6.32 -2.09
CA HIS A 28 1.41 -4.96 -1.63
C HIS A 28 2.03 -4.10 -2.74
N TYR A 29 1.29 -3.12 -3.24
CA TYR A 29 1.75 -2.20 -4.28
C TYR A 29 1.99 -0.81 -3.69
N PRO A 30 3.23 -0.45 -3.35
CA PRO A 30 3.55 0.87 -2.80
C PRO A 30 3.50 1.99 -3.86
N PHE A 31 3.47 1.62 -5.14
CA PHE A 31 3.56 2.52 -6.30
C PHE A 31 4.79 3.43 -6.29
N SER A 32 5.91 2.97 -5.71
CA SER A 32 7.18 3.70 -5.61
C SER A 32 8.05 3.52 -6.85
N GLY A 33 7.55 3.94 -8.01
CA GLY A 33 8.27 3.90 -9.29
C GLY A 33 7.82 2.81 -10.26
N ASP A 34 7.01 1.85 -9.81
CA ASP A 34 6.44 0.78 -10.64
C ASP A 34 5.13 0.25 -10.03
N ALA A 35 4.58 -0.81 -10.62
CA ALA A 35 3.41 -1.52 -10.11
C ALA A 35 3.78 -2.94 -9.63
N THR A 36 5.01 -3.12 -9.13
CA THR A 36 5.52 -4.41 -8.63
C THR A 36 4.93 -4.75 -7.27
N ASP A 37 4.64 -6.03 -7.04
CA ASP A 37 4.21 -6.53 -5.75
C ASP A 37 5.42 -6.63 -4.79
N ALA A 38 5.47 -5.75 -3.81
CA ALA A 38 6.61 -5.62 -2.91
C ALA A 38 6.81 -6.80 -1.95
N ILE A 39 5.85 -7.71 -1.85
CA ILE A 39 5.92 -8.87 -0.95
C ILE A 39 5.87 -10.22 -1.67
N GLY A 40 5.70 -10.23 -2.98
CA GLY A 40 5.36 -11.43 -3.72
C GLY A 40 5.75 -11.37 -5.20
N THR A 41 4.96 -12.02 -6.04
CA THR A 41 5.25 -12.22 -7.46
C THR A 41 4.08 -11.81 -8.36
N VAL A 42 3.06 -11.15 -7.81
CA VAL A 42 1.88 -10.74 -8.55
C VAL A 42 2.08 -9.33 -9.09
N ASP A 43 2.99 -9.15 -10.05
CA ASP A 43 3.28 -7.81 -10.58
C ASP A 43 2.12 -7.25 -11.41
N GLY A 44 1.87 -5.95 -11.27
CA GLY A 44 0.92 -5.22 -12.10
C GLY A 44 1.48 -4.89 -13.48
N THR A 45 0.69 -5.16 -14.53
CA THR A 45 0.98 -4.71 -15.90
C THR A 45 0.29 -3.38 -16.15
N VAL A 46 1.09 -2.32 -16.36
CA VAL A 46 0.60 -0.96 -16.59
C VAL A 46 0.21 -0.76 -18.05
N SER A 47 -1.03 -0.33 -18.30
CA SER A 47 -1.53 0.01 -19.64
C SER A 47 -2.01 1.45 -19.67
N ASN A 48 -1.29 2.33 -20.38
CA ASN A 48 -1.59 3.75 -20.59
C ASN A 48 -1.73 4.61 -19.31
N ALA A 49 -1.47 4.07 -18.12
CA ALA A 49 -1.33 4.86 -16.89
C ALA A 49 0.12 5.38 -16.79
N THR A 50 0.30 6.52 -16.15
CA THR A 50 1.61 7.17 -16.01
C THR A 50 1.92 7.43 -14.55
N LEU A 51 3.19 7.28 -14.17
CA LEU A 51 3.65 7.67 -12.85
C LEU A 51 3.45 9.18 -12.64
N THR A 52 3.03 9.54 -11.44
CA THR A 52 2.80 10.92 -11.03
C THR A 52 3.22 11.14 -9.58
N THR A 53 3.16 12.39 -9.16
CA THR A 53 3.42 12.78 -7.77
C THR A 53 2.27 12.35 -6.86
N ASP A 54 2.61 11.77 -5.70
CA ASP A 54 1.61 11.40 -4.69
C ASP A 54 1.02 12.62 -3.96
N ARG A 55 0.14 12.36 -2.99
CA ARG A 55 -0.52 13.42 -2.19
C ARG A 55 0.41 14.19 -1.25
N PHE A 56 1.66 13.74 -1.08
CA PHE A 56 2.67 14.31 -0.19
C PHE A 56 3.78 15.04 -0.96
N GLY A 57 3.70 15.10 -2.29
CA GLY A 57 4.72 15.73 -3.11
C GLY A 57 5.85 14.79 -3.53
N THR A 58 5.74 13.49 -3.25
CA THR A 58 6.73 12.48 -3.64
C THR A 58 6.53 12.11 -5.11
N ALA A 59 7.53 12.39 -5.94
CA ALA A 59 7.48 12.03 -7.35
C ALA A 59 7.42 10.50 -7.55
N ASN A 60 6.80 10.07 -8.65
CA ASN A 60 6.69 8.66 -9.06
C ASN A 60 6.15 7.73 -7.96
N SER A 61 5.26 8.24 -7.10
CA SER A 61 4.72 7.52 -5.95
C SER A 61 3.20 7.30 -6.06
N ALA A 62 2.65 7.48 -7.26
CA ALA A 62 1.25 7.28 -7.61
C ALA A 62 1.11 7.08 -9.13
N TYR A 63 -0.07 6.61 -9.58
CA TYR A 63 -0.43 6.54 -11.00
C TYR A 63 -1.58 7.50 -11.35
N SER A 64 -1.42 8.22 -12.45
CA SER A 64 -2.48 9.00 -13.08
C SER A 64 -3.21 8.16 -14.12
N PHE A 65 -4.54 8.13 -14.01
CA PHE A 65 -5.42 7.40 -14.92
C PHE A 65 -6.20 8.39 -15.79
N THR A 66 -6.07 8.25 -17.10
CA THR A 66 -6.76 9.06 -18.10
C THR A 66 -7.64 8.21 -18.99
N SER A 67 -8.81 8.74 -19.33
CA SER A 67 -9.75 8.14 -20.28
C SER A 67 -10.03 9.16 -21.39
N THR A 68 -9.42 8.97 -22.57
CA THR A 68 -9.64 9.84 -23.74
C THR A 68 -10.27 9.05 -24.87
N GLY A 69 -11.53 9.34 -25.20
CA GLY A 69 -12.27 8.61 -26.22
C GLY A 69 -12.38 7.11 -25.88
N SER A 70 -11.84 6.26 -26.75
CA SER A 70 -11.81 4.81 -26.56
C SER A 70 -10.60 4.30 -25.75
N ASN A 71 -9.63 5.16 -25.45
CA ASN A 71 -8.43 4.78 -24.71
C ASN A 71 -8.69 4.82 -23.20
N ARG A 72 -8.48 3.69 -22.53
CA ARG A 72 -8.58 3.55 -21.07
C ARG A 72 -7.21 3.23 -20.50
N SER A 73 -6.81 3.98 -19.47
CA SER A 73 -5.67 3.61 -18.64
C SER A 73 -6.08 2.67 -17.52
N PHE A 74 -5.29 1.64 -17.25
CA PHE A 74 -5.50 0.72 -16.14
C PHE A 74 -4.16 0.06 -15.73
N ILE A 75 -4.17 -0.56 -14.55
CA ILE A 75 -3.13 -1.51 -14.14
C ILE A 75 -3.84 -2.85 -13.98
N ASP A 76 -3.36 -3.85 -14.71
CA ASP A 76 -3.87 -5.22 -14.62
C ASP A 76 -3.00 -6.03 -13.67
N PHE A 77 -3.58 -6.53 -12.59
CA PHE A 77 -2.89 -7.39 -11.63
C PHE A 77 -3.20 -8.88 -11.83
N GLY A 78 -3.87 -9.24 -12.92
CA GLY A 78 -4.27 -10.59 -13.24
C GLY A 78 -5.34 -11.17 -12.30
N ASN A 79 -5.63 -12.46 -12.48
CA ASN A 79 -6.61 -13.21 -11.69
C ASN A 79 -5.95 -14.10 -10.62
N ASN A 80 -4.69 -13.87 -10.28
CA ASN A 80 -3.87 -14.78 -9.47
C ASN A 80 -3.93 -14.50 -7.96
N PHE A 81 -4.84 -13.64 -7.51
CA PHE A 81 -5.10 -13.42 -6.09
C PHE A 81 -5.87 -14.60 -5.52
N ASN A 82 -5.19 -15.73 -5.33
CA ASN A 82 -5.72 -16.87 -4.60
C ASN A 82 -5.72 -16.49 -3.11
N GLY A 83 -6.87 -16.04 -2.61
CA GLY A 83 -7.17 -15.88 -1.18
C GLY A 83 -8.01 -17.04 -0.66
#